data_AF-A0A7S4BM42-F1
#
_entry.id   AF-A0A7S4BM42-F1
#
_cell.length_a   1.000
_cell.length_b   1.000
_cell.length_c   1.000
_cell.angle_alpha   90.00
_cell.angle_beta   90.00
_cell.angle_gamma   90.00
#
_symmetry.space_group_name_H-M   'P 1'
#
loop_
_entity.id
_entity.type
_entity.pdbx_description
1 polymer ?
#
loop_
_entity_poly.entity_id
_entity_poly.type
_entity_poly.pdbx_seq_one_letter_code
_entity_poly.pdbx_strand_id
1 'polypeptide(L)'
;MEGEHTLLQAITALKAEGNKHYAAGEYQEAAAVYSKAVRQLPDPEEDDVPPALASQAAVILCNRSATYMHLKKAVAALADAQLAADFDAANWKAHWRTGLALMMMEPRLERSEQAVAAFKRTQDCTTLPESERQNVSQALARAQYRLEQGRDALDMPDMANCVLC
;
A
#
# COMPACT_ATOMS: atom_id res chain seq x y z
N MET A 1 -9.87 -3.55 29.85
CA MET A 1 -10.65 -2.35 29.51
C MET A 1 -9.90 -1.02 29.75
N GLU A 2 -9.22 -0.76 30.87
CA GLU A 2 -8.47 0.52 31.03
C GLU A 2 -7.22 0.61 30.11
N GLY A 3 -6.46 -0.48 29.94
CA GLY A 3 -5.25 -0.49 29.11
C GLY A 3 -5.48 -0.29 27.60
N GLU A 4 -6.58 -0.83 27.06
CA GLU A 4 -6.92 -0.71 25.62
C GLU A 4 -7.29 0.73 25.24
N HIS A 5 -8.00 1.42 26.13
CA HIS A 5 -8.38 2.81 25.91
C HIS A 5 -7.16 3.75 25.96
N THR A 6 -6.19 3.46 26.85
CA THR A 6 -4.91 4.19 26.89
C THR A 6 -4.05 3.92 25.66
N LEU A 7 -4.02 2.67 25.17
CA LEU A 7 -3.29 2.30 23.96
C LEU A 7 -3.83 3.03 22.73
N LEU A 8 -5.16 3.01 22.54
CA LEU A 8 -5.79 3.70 21.41
C LEU A 8 -5.54 5.21 21.44
N GLN A 9 -5.54 5.82 22.63
CA GLN A 9 -5.20 7.24 22.81
C GLN A 9 -3.74 7.53 22.45
N ALA A 10 -2.80 6.70 22.90
CA ALA A 10 -1.38 6.85 22.58
C ALA A 10 -1.12 6.72 21.07
N ILE A 11 -1.71 5.71 20.44
CA ILE A 11 -1.64 5.49 18.98
C ILE A 11 -2.25 6.68 18.22
N THR A 12 -3.37 7.21 18.68
CA THR A 12 -4.03 8.37 18.06
C THR A 12 -3.19 9.63 18.17
N ALA A 13 -2.53 9.85 19.31
CA ALA A 13 -1.62 10.97 19.51
C ALA A 13 -0.38 10.88 18.59
N LEU A 14 0.22 9.69 18.48
CA LEU A 14 1.35 9.46 17.57
C LEU A 14 0.92 9.62 16.10
N LYS A 15 -0.27 9.16 15.73
CA LYS A 15 -0.83 9.38 14.39
C LYS A 15 -0.97 10.88 14.10
N ALA A 16 -1.53 11.64 15.04
CA ALA A 16 -1.70 13.08 14.87
C ALA A 16 -0.35 13.79 14.71
N GLU A 17 0.66 13.39 15.48
CA GLU A 17 2.01 13.94 15.37
C GLU A 17 2.68 13.58 14.03
N GLY A 18 2.56 12.33 13.59
CA GLY A 18 3.05 11.91 12.27
C GLY A 18 2.37 12.67 11.12
N ASN A 19 1.07 12.95 11.26
CA ASN A 19 0.33 13.74 10.27
C ASN A 19 0.84 15.18 10.20
N LYS A 20 1.26 15.80 11.32
CA LYS A 20 1.84 17.15 11.33
C LYS A 20 3.15 17.18 10.54
N HIS A 21 4.07 16.27 10.83
CA HIS A 21 5.33 16.15 10.09
C HIS A 21 5.09 15.86 8.60
N TYR A 22 4.13 14.98 8.28
CA TYR A 22 3.75 14.68 6.91
C TYR A 22 3.25 15.93 6.17
N ALA A 23 2.38 16.71 6.81
CA ALA A 23 1.87 17.97 6.25
C ALA A 23 2.97 19.04 6.10
N ALA A 24 3.99 19.02 6.97
CA ALA A 24 5.17 19.88 6.88
C ALA A 24 6.17 19.43 5.79
N GLY A 25 5.97 18.27 5.16
CA GLY A 25 6.91 17.69 4.19
C GLY A 25 8.12 17.01 4.83
N GLU A 26 8.14 16.88 6.15
CA GLU A 26 9.17 16.24 6.96
C GLU A 26 8.96 14.73 6.97
N TYR A 27 9.15 14.10 5.79
CA TYR A 27 8.78 12.69 5.59
C TYR A 27 9.65 11.72 6.42
N GLN A 28 10.89 12.07 6.74
CA GLN A 28 11.75 11.20 7.56
C GLN A 28 11.25 11.15 9.01
N GLU A 29 10.89 12.30 9.55
CA GLU A 29 10.34 12.51 10.88
C GLU A 29 8.96 11.87 10.98
N ALA A 30 8.10 12.08 9.98
CA ALA A 30 6.80 11.43 9.89
C ALA A 30 6.93 9.90 9.92
N ALA A 31 7.86 9.33 9.13
CA ALA A 31 8.11 7.89 9.12
C ALA A 31 8.60 7.37 10.48
N ALA A 32 9.45 8.13 11.18
CA ALA A 32 9.91 7.78 12.51
C ALA A 32 8.76 7.78 13.54
N VAL A 33 7.89 8.78 13.51
CA VAL A 33 6.74 8.88 14.41
C VAL A 33 5.71 7.78 14.11
N TYR A 34 5.35 7.55 12.85
CA TYR A 34 4.47 6.43 12.51
C TYR A 34 5.08 5.08 12.90
N SER A 35 6.40 4.92 12.80
CA SER A 35 7.06 3.69 13.24
C SER A 35 6.96 3.47 14.75
N LYS A 36 6.94 4.53 15.55
CA LYS A 36 6.63 4.42 16.99
C LYS A 36 5.20 3.95 17.22
N ALA A 37 4.24 4.44 16.44
CA ALA A 37 2.85 3.99 16.53
C ALA A 37 2.70 2.52 16.14
N VAL A 38 3.33 2.09 15.04
CA VAL A 38 3.23 0.70 14.55
C VAL A 38 3.81 -0.31 15.54
N ARG A 39 4.86 0.05 16.29
CA ARG A 39 5.42 -0.81 17.35
C ARG A 39 4.48 -1.06 18.53
N GLN A 40 3.41 -0.27 18.64
CA GLN A 40 2.39 -0.42 19.68
C GLN A 40 1.13 -1.15 19.16
N LEU A 41 1.07 -1.45 17.86
CA LEU A 41 -0.04 -2.18 17.30
C LEU A 41 0.08 -3.68 17.67
N PRO A 42 -1.04 -4.35 17.98
CA PRO A 42 -1.05 -5.81 18.13
C PRO A 42 -0.77 -6.47 16.78
N ASP A 43 -0.39 -7.75 16.78
CA ASP A 43 -0.28 -8.49 15.54
C ASP A 43 -1.66 -8.72 14.91
N PRO A 44 -1.78 -8.65 13.56
CA PRO A 44 -3.07 -8.84 12.88
C PRO A 44 -3.65 -10.25 13.03
N GLU A 45 -2.83 -11.22 13.41
CA GLU A 45 -3.21 -12.62 13.63
C GLU A 45 -3.70 -12.89 15.07
N GLU A 46 -3.69 -11.90 15.96
CA GLU A 46 -4.25 -12.07 17.32
C GLU A 46 -5.80 -12.16 17.27
N ASP A 47 -6.37 -13.20 17.90
CA ASP A 47 -7.80 -13.52 17.84
C ASP A 47 -8.74 -12.43 18.41
N ASP A 48 -8.23 -11.49 19.20
CA ASP A 48 -9.02 -10.52 19.98
C ASP A 48 -8.71 -9.04 19.66
N VAL A 49 -8.20 -8.73 18.46
CA VAL A 49 -7.95 -7.32 18.08
C VAL A 49 -9.29 -6.57 17.93
N PRO A 50 -9.54 -5.51 18.72
CA PRO A 50 -10.78 -4.75 18.62
C PRO A 50 -10.93 -4.12 17.23
N PRO A 51 -12.11 -4.14 16.59
CA PRO A 51 -12.30 -3.58 15.24
C PRO A 51 -11.89 -2.10 15.12
N ALA A 52 -12.08 -1.31 16.18
CA ALA A 52 -11.66 0.07 16.22
C ALA A 52 -10.13 0.23 16.18
N LEU A 53 -9.40 -0.69 16.82
CA LEU A 53 -7.95 -0.73 16.83
C LEU A 53 -7.42 -1.20 15.48
N ALA A 54 -8.01 -2.23 14.89
CA ALA A 54 -7.67 -2.72 13.54
C ALA A 54 -7.85 -1.62 12.47
N SER A 55 -8.97 -0.88 12.50
CA SER A 55 -9.17 0.24 11.56
C SER A 55 -8.14 1.37 11.76
N GLN A 56 -7.79 1.70 13.02
CA GLN A 56 -6.73 2.67 13.30
C GLN A 56 -5.34 2.19 12.86
N ALA A 57 -5.04 0.91 13.07
CA ALA A 57 -3.83 0.24 12.61
C ALA A 57 -3.68 0.39 11.09
N ALA A 58 -4.73 0.02 10.34
CA ALA A 58 -4.77 0.14 8.89
C ALA A 58 -4.55 1.58 8.40
N VAL A 59 -5.14 2.58 9.07
CA VAL A 59 -4.95 4.01 8.74
C VAL A 59 -3.49 4.44 8.95
N ILE A 60 -2.87 4.06 10.07
CA ILE A 60 -1.48 4.44 10.38
C ILE A 60 -0.52 3.79 9.41
N LEU A 61 -0.72 2.50 9.11
CA LEU A 61 0.08 1.78 8.12
C LEU A 61 -0.08 2.40 6.73
N CYS A 62 -1.30 2.78 6.32
CA CYS A 62 -1.52 3.54 5.09
C CYS A 62 -0.76 4.87 5.09
N ASN A 63 -0.77 5.62 6.18
CA ASN A 63 -0.06 6.90 6.27
C ASN A 63 1.46 6.70 6.23
N ARG A 64 1.99 5.68 6.92
CA ARG A 64 3.42 5.33 6.87
C ARG A 64 3.83 4.85 5.48
N SER A 65 3.01 4.04 4.83
CA SER A 65 3.20 3.61 3.45
C SER A 65 3.33 4.81 2.52
N ALA A 66 2.38 5.76 2.56
CA ALA A 66 2.44 6.99 1.75
C ALA A 66 3.72 7.79 2.01
N THR A 67 4.12 7.91 3.27
CA THR A 67 5.40 8.54 3.66
C THR A 67 6.60 7.84 3.01
N TYR A 68 6.63 6.51 3.04
CA TYR A 68 7.68 5.74 2.38
C TYR A 68 7.67 5.87 0.85
N MET A 69 6.50 6.07 0.24
CA MET A 69 6.42 6.37 -1.20
C MET A 69 7.10 7.72 -1.52
N HIS A 70 6.87 8.76 -0.72
CA HIS A 70 7.56 10.04 -0.86
C HIS A 70 9.09 9.91 -0.68
N LEU A 71 9.52 9.02 0.22
CA LEU A 71 10.94 8.68 0.43
C LEU A 71 11.51 7.71 -0.62
N LYS A 72 10.75 7.36 -1.67
CA LYS A 72 11.13 6.39 -2.71
C LYS A 72 11.48 5.00 -2.17
N LYS A 73 10.97 4.63 -0.99
CA LYS A 73 11.15 3.32 -0.35
C LYS A 73 9.99 2.40 -0.72
N ALA A 74 9.91 1.99 -1.98
CA ALA A 74 8.78 1.21 -2.50
C ALA A 74 8.53 -0.11 -1.74
N VAL A 75 9.59 -0.83 -1.34
CA VAL A 75 9.47 -2.12 -0.63
C VAL A 75 8.85 -1.96 0.76
N ALA A 76 9.29 -0.95 1.51
CA ALA A 76 8.71 -0.65 2.82
C ALA A 76 7.27 -0.16 2.68
N ALA A 77 6.98 0.65 1.65
CA ALA A 77 5.63 1.10 1.37
C ALA A 77 4.67 -0.06 1.03
N LEU A 78 5.15 -1.06 0.29
CA LEU A 78 4.38 -2.26 -0.07
C LEU A 78 4.06 -3.09 1.16
N ALA A 79 5.06 -3.38 2.01
CA ALA A 79 4.87 -4.16 3.22
C ALA A 79 3.82 -3.52 4.14
N ASP A 80 3.89 -2.20 4.34
CA ASP A 80 2.91 -1.46 5.13
C ASP A 80 1.50 -1.49 4.51
N ALA A 81 1.40 -1.38 3.18
CA ALA A 81 0.12 -1.38 2.49
C ALA A 81 -0.57 -2.75 2.52
N GLN A 82 0.21 -3.84 2.43
CA GLN A 82 -0.28 -5.21 2.58
C GLN A 82 -0.75 -5.45 4.01
N LEU A 83 0.08 -5.11 5.00
CA LEU A 83 -0.29 -5.25 6.41
C LEU A 83 -1.55 -4.43 6.75
N ALA A 84 -1.70 -3.23 6.17
CA ALA A 84 -2.91 -2.43 6.34
C ALA A 84 -4.16 -3.12 5.79
N ALA A 85 -4.03 -3.85 4.68
CA ALA A 85 -5.12 -4.61 4.09
C ALA A 85 -5.49 -5.86 4.91
N ASP A 86 -4.52 -6.44 5.62
CA ASP A 86 -4.75 -7.56 6.53
C ASP A 86 -5.55 -7.11 7.77
N PHE A 87 -5.28 -5.91 8.30
CA PHE A 87 -6.08 -5.33 9.38
C PHE A 87 -7.47 -4.86 8.96
N ASP A 88 -7.60 -4.26 7.78
CA ASP A 88 -8.86 -3.73 7.27
C ASP A 88 -8.97 -3.93 5.75
N ALA A 89 -9.53 -5.07 5.36
CA ALA A 89 -9.74 -5.42 3.96
C ALA A 89 -10.74 -4.50 3.26
N ALA A 90 -11.62 -3.80 4.01
CA ALA A 90 -12.59 -2.86 3.46
C ALA A 90 -11.96 -1.49 3.14
N ASN A 91 -10.72 -1.25 3.56
CA ASN A 91 -10.03 0.00 3.33
C ASN A 91 -9.44 0.08 1.92
N TRP A 92 -10.13 0.79 1.01
CA TRP A 92 -9.68 0.97 -0.37
C TRP A 92 -8.28 1.60 -0.48
N LYS A 93 -7.89 2.43 0.50
CA LYS A 93 -6.58 3.11 0.52
C LYS A 93 -5.42 2.14 0.72
N ALA A 94 -5.64 1.00 1.36
CA ALA A 94 -4.63 -0.03 1.56
C ALA A 94 -4.32 -0.72 0.22
N HIS A 95 -5.35 -1.24 -0.45
CA HIS A 95 -5.24 -1.86 -1.78
C HIS A 95 -4.68 -0.88 -2.82
N TRP A 96 -5.11 0.38 -2.77
CA TRP A 96 -4.61 1.44 -3.66
C TRP A 96 -3.10 1.62 -3.53
N ARG A 97 -2.61 1.74 -2.29
CA ARG A 97 -1.18 1.91 -2.00
C ARG A 97 -0.37 0.67 -2.37
N THR A 98 -0.91 -0.54 -2.17
CA THR A 98 -0.28 -1.79 -2.60
C THR A 98 -0.03 -1.76 -4.11
N GLY A 99 -1.05 -1.41 -4.90
CA GLY A 99 -0.91 -1.28 -6.36
C GLY A 99 0.12 -0.24 -6.77
N LEU A 100 0.07 0.96 -6.17
CA LEU A 100 1.04 2.02 -6.47
C LEU A 100 2.47 1.63 -6.07
N ALA A 101 2.67 0.99 -4.92
CA ALA A 101 3.98 0.56 -4.45
C ALA A 101 4.61 -0.47 -5.39
N LEU A 102 3.83 -1.43 -5.89
CA LEU A 102 4.26 -2.38 -6.90
C LEU A 102 4.62 -1.69 -8.23
N MET A 103 3.85 -0.68 -8.62
CA MET A 103 4.14 0.11 -9.83
C MET A 103 5.43 0.95 -9.72
N MET A 104 5.82 1.37 -8.52
CA MET A 104 7.10 2.07 -8.29
C MET A 104 8.32 1.16 -8.38
N MET A 105 8.15 -0.15 -8.22
CA MET A 105 9.24 -1.11 -8.33
C MET A 105 9.59 -1.43 -9.78
N GLU A 106 10.75 -2.06 -9.97
CA GLU A 106 11.16 -2.59 -11.26
C GLU A 106 10.09 -3.55 -11.83
N PRO A 107 9.72 -3.38 -13.11
CA PRO A 107 8.70 -4.21 -13.75
C PRO A 107 9.16 -5.67 -13.74
N ARG A 108 8.35 -6.50 -13.09
CA ARG A 108 8.42 -7.97 -13.19
C ARG A 108 7.02 -8.47 -13.43
N LEU A 109 6.91 -9.59 -14.15
CA LEU A 109 5.62 -10.14 -14.51
C LEU A 109 4.75 -10.37 -13.27
N GLU A 110 5.27 -11.06 -12.25
CA GLU A 110 4.49 -11.35 -11.03
C GLU A 110 4.07 -10.08 -10.29
N ARG A 111 4.93 -9.05 -10.26
CA ARG A 111 4.62 -7.78 -9.60
C ARG A 111 3.55 -6.99 -10.36
N SER A 112 3.59 -7.02 -11.69
CA SER A 112 2.57 -6.40 -12.53
C SER A 112 1.21 -7.10 -12.34
N GLU A 113 1.20 -8.44 -12.23
CA GLU A 113 -0.03 -9.20 -11.93
C GLU A 113 -0.59 -8.85 -10.55
N GLN A 114 0.27 -8.78 -9.52
CA GLN A 114 -0.12 -8.34 -8.19
C GLN A 114 -0.65 -6.90 -8.18
N ALA A 115 -0.06 -5.98 -8.96
CA ALA A 115 -0.50 -4.60 -9.05
C ALA A 115 -1.91 -4.51 -9.67
N VAL A 116 -2.15 -5.24 -10.76
CA VAL A 116 -3.48 -5.34 -11.40
C VAL A 116 -4.50 -5.90 -10.41
N ALA A 117 -4.15 -6.97 -9.67
CA ALA A 117 -5.04 -7.54 -8.67
C ALA A 117 -5.37 -6.55 -7.54
N ALA A 118 -4.38 -5.79 -7.06
CA ALA A 118 -4.59 -4.76 -6.03
C ALA A 118 -5.50 -3.62 -6.51
N PHE A 119 -5.32 -3.13 -7.74
CA PHE A 119 -6.19 -2.09 -8.29
C PHE A 119 -7.63 -2.57 -8.55
N LYS A 120 -7.81 -3.83 -8.97
CA LYS A 120 -9.15 -4.44 -9.06
C LYS A 120 -9.83 -4.50 -7.70
N ARG A 121 -9.13 -4.99 -6.66
CA ARG A 121 -9.64 -4.98 -5.28
C ARG A 121 -10.03 -3.58 -4.82
N THR A 122 -9.22 -2.58 -5.16
CA THR A 122 -9.52 -1.17 -4.87
C THR A 122 -10.82 -0.71 -5.54
N GLN A 123 -11.04 -1.09 -6.80
CA GLN A 123 -12.25 -0.77 -7.56
C GLN A 123 -13.51 -1.43 -6.98
N ASP A 124 -13.36 -2.65 -6.47
CA ASP A 124 -14.43 -3.45 -5.88
C ASP A 124 -14.79 -3.01 -4.44
N CYS A 125 -13.92 -2.25 -3.78
CA CYS A 125 -14.19 -1.72 -2.44
C CYS A 125 -15.41 -0.78 -2.45
N THR A 126 -16.37 -1.05 -1.57
CA THR A 126 -17.57 -0.23 -1.38
C THR A 126 -17.28 1.15 -0.78
N THR A 127 -16.15 1.29 -0.09
CA THR A 127 -15.69 2.52 0.58
C THR A 127 -14.99 3.50 -0.38
N LEU A 128 -14.82 3.13 -1.66
CA LEU A 128 -14.15 3.96 -2.66
C LEU A 128 -15.05 5.16 -3.05
N PRO A 129 -14.58 6.41 -2.88
CA PRO A 129 -15.32 7.58 -3.33
C PRO A 129 -15.36 7.69 -4.86
N GLU A 130 -16.47 8.19 -5.38
CA GLU A 130 -16.70 8.34 -6.83
C GLU A 130 -15.60 9.18 -7.51
N SER A 131 -15.12 10.22 -6.82
CA SER A 131 -14.05 11.09 -7.31
C SER A 131 -12.75 10.37 -7.63
N GLU A 132 -12.47 9.24 -6.96
CA GLU A 132 -11.24 8.47 -7.15
C GLU A 132 -11.42 7.33 -8.15
N ARG A 133 -12.65 6.99 -8.57
CA ARG A 133 -12.89 5.87 -9.50
C ARG A 133 -12.14 6.06 -10.82
N GLN A 134 -12.09 7.28 -11.34
CA GLN A 134 -11.35 7.57 -12.57
C GLN A 134 -9.84 7.37 -12.37
N ASN A 135 -9.29 7.77 -11.23
CA ASN A 135 -7.88 7.56 -10.91
C ASN A 135 -7.56 6.06 -10.80
N VAL A 136 -8.44 5.30 -10.14
CA VAL A 136 -8.31 3.84 -10.02
C VAL A 136 -8.34 3.17 -11.39
N SER A 137 -9.30 3.54 -12.24
CA SER A 137 -9.41 3.03 -13.60
C SER A 137 -8.16 3.31 -14.44
N GLN A 138 -7.63 4.54 -14.38
CA GLN A 138 -6.38 4.89 -15.07
C GLN A 138 -5.17 4.12 -14.55
N ALA A 139 -5.03 3.96 -13.24
CA ALA A 139 -3.93 3.19 -12.66
C ALA A 139 -4.03 1.70 -13.01
N LEU A 140 -5.24 1.15 -13.01
CA LEU A 140 -5.50 -0.22 -13.46
C LEU A 140 -5.08 -0.42 -14.92
N ALA A 141 -5.47 0.50 -15.81
CA ALA A 141 -5.07 0.45 -17.22
C ALA A 141 -3.55 0.51 -17.39
N ARG A 142 -2.86 1.38 -16.64
CA ARG A 142 -1.39 1.46 -16.65
C ARG A 142 -0.74 0.16 -16.16
N ALA A 143 -1.29 -0.46 -15.11
CA ALA A 143 -0.79 -1.72 -14.59
C ALA A 143 -1.01 -2.88 -15.58
N GLN A 144 -2.16 -2.91 -16.26
CA GLN A 144 -2.47 -3.88 -17.32
C GLN A 144 -1.52 -3.73 -18.51
N TYR A 145 -1.26 -2.50 -18.96
CA TYR A 145 -0.30 -2.24 -20.02
C TYR A 145 1.11 -2.72 -19.64
N ARG A 146 1.56 -2.45 -18.41
CA ARG A 146 2.85 -2.95 -17.90
C ARG A 146 2.91 -4.48 -17.89
N LEU A 147 1.79 -5.14 -17.56
CA LEU A 147 1.69 -6.59 -17.56
C LEU A 147 1.78 -7.15 -18.98
N GLU A 148 1.04 -6.58 -19.92
CA GLU A 148 1.05 -6.97 -21.34
C GLU A 148 2.45 -6.83 -21.95
N GLN A 149 3.12 -5.69 -21.74
CA GLN A 149 4.51 -5.49 -22.15
C GLN A 149 5.46 -6.56 -21.58
N GLY A 150 5.25 -6.97 -20.34
CA GLY A 150 6.01 -8.04 -19.71
C GLY A 150 5.74 -9.42 -20.33
N ARG A 151 4.53 -9.67 -20.83
CA ARG A 151 4.16 -10.92 -21.52
C ARG A 151 4.72 -10.95 -22.93
N ASP A 152 4.58 -9.87 -23.68
CA ASP A 152 5.10 -9.75 -25.05
C ASP A 152 6.62 -9.93 -25.09
N ALA A 153 7.33 -9.43 -24.07
CA ALA A 153 8.77 -9.63 -23.94
C ALA A 153 9.18 -11.10 -23.76
N LEU A 154 8.31 -11.95 -23.21
CA LEU A 154 8.54 -13.39 -23.07
C LEU A 154 8.18 -14.16 -24.34
N ASP A 155 7.24 -13.65 -25.13
CA ASP A 155 6.75 -14.27 -26.36
C ASP A 155 7.58 -13.90 -27.61
N MET A 156 8.61 -13.06 -27.45
CA MET A 156 9.53 -12.75 -28.54
C MET A 156 10.35 -14.01 -28.91
N PRO A 157 10.26 -14.50 -30.16
CA PRO A 157 11.09 -15.60 -30.62
C PRO A 157 12.56 -15.19 -30.60
N ASP A 158 13.42 -16.13 -30.17
CA ASP A 158 14.86 -15.94 -30.04
C ASP A 158 15.47 -15.47 -31.37
N MET A 159 15.69 -14.16 -31.51
CA MET A 159 16.32 -13.53 -32.68
C MET A 159 17.82 -13.86 -32.79
N ALA A 160 18.33 -14.79 -31.96
CA ALA A 160 19.70 -15.31 -32.05
C ALA A 160 19.94 -16.23 -33.27
N ASN A 161 18.92 -16.59 -34.05
CA ASN A 161 19.09 -17.48 -35.22
C ASN A 161 18.86 -16.82 -36.59
N CYS A 162 19.02 -15.50 -36.67
CA CYS A 162 19.13 -14.79 -37.96
C CYS A 162 20.60 -14.73 -38.39
N VAL A 163 21.24 -15.89 -38.51
CA VAL A 163 22.61 -16.02 -39.04
C VAL A 163 22.51 -16.15 -40.56
N LEU A 164 22.84 -15.04 -41.23
CA LEU A 164 23.64 -14.97 -42.47
C LEU A 164 23.38 -16.07 -43.52
N CYS A 165 22.51 -15.78 -44.49
CA CYS A 165 22.64 -16.31 -45.85
C CYS A 165 23.41 -15.31 -46.72
#